data_AF-A0A368H635-F1
#
_entry.id   AF-A0A368H635-F1
#
_cell.length_a   1.000
_cell.length_b   1.000
_cell.length_c   1.000
_cell.angle_alpha   90.00
_cell.angle_beta   90.00
_cell.angle_gamma   90.00
#
_symmetry.space_group_name_H-M   'P 1'
#
loop_
_entity.id
_entity.type
_entity.pdbx_description
1 polymer ?
#
loop_
_entity_poly.entity_id
_entity_poly.type
_entity_poly.pdbx_seq_one_letter_code
_entity_poly.pdbx_strand_id
1 'polypeptide(L)'
;MNSHALDDFYDLFDEFAQQQGIRFHWRNFRKITTFIDGLPVAKYRLRGVDCEQFRRFLSGVKAQKYHLHYAAVRCGPMTFSFCMAFSCTPEDFIPQNKTG
;
A
#
# COMPACT_ATOMS: atom_id res chain seq x y z
N MET A 1 -12.56 -4.96 17.11
CA MET A 1 -12.13 -4.90 15.70
C MET A 1 -10.83 -4.12 15.65
N ASN A 2 -9.70 -4.80 15.40
CA ASN A 2 -8.36 -4.25 15.64
C ASN A 2 -7.99 -3.16 14.62
N SER A 3 -7.94 -1.92 15.11
CA SER A 3 -7.42 -0.73 14.41
C SER A 3 -5.93 -0.85 14.05
N HIS A 4 -5.18 -1.66 14.80
CA HIS A 4 -3.71 -1.73 14.76
C HIS A 4 -3.09 -2.06 13.39
N ALA A 5 -3.69 -2.96 12.61
CA ALA A 5 -3.13 -3.31 11.29
C ALA A 5 -3.21 -2.16 10.28
N LEU A 6 -4.13 -1.22 10.47
CA LEU A 6 -4.23 -0.03 9.63
C LEU A 6 -3.23 1.05 10.07
N ASP A 7 -2.88 1.08 11.35
CA ASP A 7 -1.88 1.99 11.91
C ASP A 7 -0.50 1.69 11.31
N ASP A 8 -0.16 0.41 11.13
CA ASP A 8 1.07 -0.03 10.45
C ASP A 8 1.20 0.52 9.02
N PHE A 9 0.10 0.63 8.27
CA PHE A 9 0.14 1.20 6.93
C PHE A 9 0.37 2.71 6.95
N TYR A 10 -0.10 3.44 7.98
CA TYR A 10 0.24 4.85 8.12
C TYR A 10 1.74 5.02 8.39
N ASP A 11 2.32 4.19 9.25
CA ASP A 11 3.78 4.22 9.52
C ASP A 11 4.61 3.95 8.26
N LEU A 12 4.14 3.08 7.35
CA LEU A 12 4.77 2.84 6.06
C LEU A 12 4.81 4.12 5.21
N PHE A 13 3.70 4.84 5.13
CA PHE A 13 3.62 6.07 4.36
C PHE A 13 4.38 7.22 5.03
N ASP A 14 4.37 7.31 6.36
CA ASP A 14 5.11 8.32 7.10
C ASP A 14 6.63 8.13 6.94
N GLU A 15 7.13 6.89 6.96
CA GLU A 15 8.55 6.62 6.69
C GLU A 15 8.92 7.02 5.24
N PHE A 16 8.08 6.68 4.25
CA PHE A 16 8.30 7.13 2.88
C PHE A 16 8.32 8.66 2.77
N ALA A 17 7.35 9.33 3.40
CA ALA A 17 7.22 10.78 3.38
C ALA A 17 8.46 11.44 3.99
N GLN A 18 8.94 10.92 5.13
CA GLN A 18 10.15 11.39 5.78
C GLN A 18 11.40 11.22 4.90
N GLN A 19 11.56 10.06 4.25
CA GLN A 19 12.70 9.81 3.35
C GLN A 19 12.73 10.73 2.13
N GLN A 20 11.55 11.11 1.60
CA GLN A 20 11.45 11.98 0.42
C GLN A 20 11.27 13.46 0.77
N GLY A 21 11.21 13.84 2.06
CA GLY A 21 10.93 15.21 2.48
C GLY A 21 9.52 15.69 2.09
N ILE A 22 8.57 14.76 1.94
CA ILE A 22 7.17 15.03 1.60
C ILE A 22 6.36 15.11 2.89
N ARG A 23 5.29 15.93 2.90
CA ARG A 23 4.29 15.91 3.96
C ARG A 23 2.95 15.41 3.42
N PHE A 24 2.46 14.31 3.96
CA PHE A 24 1.11 13.86 3.66
C PHE A 24 0.07 14.68 4.45
N HIS A 25 -1.01 15.01 3.75
CA HIS A 25 -2.18 15.73 4.26
C HIS A 25 -3.41 15.33 3.43
N TRP A 26 -4.60 15.70 3.86
CA TRP A 26 -5.86 15.26 3.26
C TRP A 26 -6.01 15.50 1.74
N ARG A 27 -5.28 16.47 1.16
CA ARG A 27 -5.33 16.75 -0.29
C ARG A 27 -4.47 15.82 -1.16
N ASN A 28 -3.40 15.26 -0.60
CA ASN A 28 -2.44 14.42 -1.32
C ASN A 28 -2.39 12.97 -0.84
N PHE A 29 -2.99 12.68 0.32
CA PHE A 29 -3.09 11.35 0.89
C PHE A 29 -4.54 11.07 1.27
N ARG A 30 -5.13 10.04 0.65
CA ARG A 30 -6.51 9.64 0.94
C ARG A 30 -6.63 8.13 1.01
N LYS A 31 -7.14 7.64 2.14
CA LYS A 31 -7.63 6.28 2.30
C LYS A 31 -8.95 6.10 1.53
N ILE A 32 -9.03 5.11 0.65
CA ILE A 32 -10.18 4.86 -0.23
C ILE A 32 -11.09 3.79 0.37
N THR A 33 -10.51 2.63 0.72
CA THR A 33 -11.26 1.46 1.19
C THR A 33 -10.42 0.70 2.21
N THR A 34 -11.08 0.07 3.18
CA THR A 34 -10.50 -0.89 4.12
C THR A 34 -11.38 -2.11 4.24
N PHE A 35 -10.76 -3.23 4.60
CA PHE A 35 -11.47 -4.48 4.90
C PHE A 35 -12.30 -4.97 3.70
N ILE A 36 -11.60 -5.33 2.62
CA ILE A 36 -12.20 -5.99 1.47
C ILE A 36 -12.41 -7.46 1.87
N ASP A 37 -13.66 -7.92 1.87
CA ASP A 37 -14.06 -9.32 2.13
C ASP A 37 -13.52 -9.91 3.45
N GLY A 38 -13.36 -9.07 4.49
CA GLY A 38 -12.89 -9.50 5.81
C GLY A 38 -11.37 -9.61 5.97
N LEU A 39 -10.61 -9.38 4.89
CA LEU A 39 -9.15 -9.34 4.92
C LEU A 39 -8.64 -7.94 5.33
N PRO A 40 -7.47 -7.82 6.00
CA PRO A 40 -6.88 -6.53 6.39
C PRO A 40 -6.25 -5.80 5.18
N VAL A 41 -7.00 -5.67 4.09
CA VAL A 41 -6.60 -4.96 2.87
C VAL A 41 -7.02 -3.50 3.00
N ALA A 42 -6.13 -2.60 2.62
CA ALA A 42 -6.42 -1.18 2.54
C ALA A 42 -5.95 -0.60 1.21
N LYS A 43 -6.76 0.29 0.63
CA LYS A 43 -6.47 0.98 -0.62
C LYS A 43 -6.27 2.46 -0.35
N TYR A 44 -5.16 3.01 -0.81
CA TYR A 44 -4.81 4.42 -0.65
C TYR A 44 -4.64 5.11 -2.00
N ARG A 45 -4.86 6.41 -2.03
CA ARG A 45 -4.58 7.31 -3.15
C ARG A 45 -3.55 8.35 -2.70
N LEU A 46 -2.45 8.40 -3.43
CA LEU A 46 -1.37 9.35 -3.27
C LEU A 46 -1.37 10.35 -4.44
N ARG A 47 -0.99 11.60 -4.20
CA ARG A 47 -0.76 12.62 -5.24
C ARG A 47 0.57 13.31 -5.01
N GLY A 48 1.26 13.70 -6.09
CA GLY A 48 2.55 14.37 -6.01
C GLY A 48 3.69 13.49 -5.50
N VAL A 49 3.56 12.17 -5.67
CA VAL A 49 4.59 11.19 -5.33
C VAL A 49 5.29 10.76 -6.62
N ASP A 50 6.62 10.70 -6.59
CA ASP A 50 7.41 10.13 -7.67
C ASP A 50 7.28 8.59 -7.67
N CYS A 51 6.89 8.03 -8.80
CA CYS A 51 6.58 6.61 -8.93
C CYS A 51 7.83 5.73 -8.73
N GLU A 52 9.00 6.18 -9.19
CA GLU A 52 10.24 5.42 -9.10
C GLU A 52 10.82 5.45 -7.68
N GLN A 53 10.73 6.59 -6.99
CA GLN A 53 11.09 6.69 -5.58
C GLN A 53 10.22 5.76 -4.74
N PHE A 54 8.90 5.75 -4.97
CA PHE A 54 8.00 4.88 -4.23
C PHE A 54 8.24 3.40 -4.53
N ARG A 55 8.50 3.05 -5.79
CA ARG A 55 8.88 1.69 -6.19
C ARG A 55 10.15 1.22 -5.47
N ARG A 56 11.19 2.06 -5.43
CA ARG A 56 12.46 1.76 -4.74
C ARG A 56 12.28 1.61 -3.24
N PHE A 57 11.51 2.51 -2.63
CA PHE A 57 11.14 2.42 -1.21
C PHE A 57 10.49 1.09 -0.88
N LEU A 58 9.44 0.71 -1.63
CA LEU A 58 8.76 -0.56 -1.43
C LEU A 58 9.69 -1.76 -1.64
N SER A 59 10.58 -1.72 -2.62
CA SER A 59 11.54 -2.82 -2.84
C SER A 59 12.54 -3.02 -1.71
N GLY A 60 12.80 -1.99 -0.89
CA GLY A 60 13.73 -2.05 0.25
C GLY A 60 13.03 -2.17 1.60
N VAL A 61 11.71 -2.21 1.64
CA VAL A 61 10.96 -2.17 2.90
C VAL A 61 11.09 -3.48 3.67
N LYS A 62 11.25 -3.38 5.00
CA LYS A 62 11.13 -4.54 5.89
C LYS A 62 9.65 -4.85 6.11
N ALA A 63 9.08 -5.62 5.20
CA ALA A 63 7.67 -6.02 5.18
C ALA A 63 7.09 -6.45 6.54
N GLN A 64 7.87 -7.20 7.33
CA GLN A 64 7.50 -7.70 8.66
C GLN A 64 7.15 -6.57 9.64
N LYS A 65 7.80 -5.39 9.54
CA LYS A 65 7.53 -4.22 10.38
C LYS A 65 6.08 -3.73 10.22
N TYR A 66 5.50 -3.94 9.05
CA TYR A 66 4.21 -3.39 8.65
C TYR A 66 3.13 -4.45 8.46
N HIS A 67 3.42 -5.70 8.83
CA HIS A 67 2.59 -6.87 8.53
C HIS A 67 2.14 -6.90 7.05
N LEU A 68 3.04 -6.45 6.16
CA LEU A 68 2.73 -6.28 4.74
C LEU A 68 2.97 -7.60 4.01
N HIS A 69 1.91 -8.23 3.52
CA HIS A 69 2.01 -9.47 2.74
C HIS A 69 2.15 -9.19 1.24
N TYR A 70 1.36 -8.25 0.73
CA TYR A 70 1.28 -7.95 -0.69
C TYR A 70 1.03 -6.47 -0.89
N ALA A 71 1.66 -5.89 -1.92
CA ALA A 71 1.41 -4.53 -2.35
C ALA A 71 1.22 -4.47 -3.86
N ALA A 72 0.12 -3.88 -4.31
CA ALA A 72 -0.12 -3.56 -5.71
C ALA A 72 -0.27 -2.05 -5.86
N VAL A 73 0.47 -1.48 -6.81
CA VAL A 73 0.55 -0.04 -7.02
C VAL A 73 0.27 0.28 -8.47
N ARG A 74 -0.61 1.27 -8.68
CA ARG A 74 -0.80 1.92 -9.98
C ARG A 74 -0.42 3.40 -9.84
N CYS A 75 0.68 3.78 -10.46
CA CYS A 75 1.27 5.12 -10.40
C CYS A 75 1.44 5.68 -11.82
N GLY A 76 0.53 6.56 -12.23
CA GLY A 76 0.48 7.05 -13.61
C GLY A 76 0.36 5.88 -14.61
N PRO A 77 1.27 5.76 -15.60
CA PRO A 77 1.30 4.63 -16.54
C PRO A 77 1.97 3.37 -15.95
N MET A 78 2.66 3.48 -14.81
CA MET A 78 3.35 2.36 -14.18
C MET A 78 2.40 1.55 -13.31
N THR A 79 2.42 0.23 -13.49
CA THR A 79 1.77 -0.71 -12.58
C THR A 79 2.81 -1.73 -12.13
N PHE A 80 2.91 -1.95 -10.84
CA PHE A 80 3.83 -2.93 -10.27
C PHE A 80 3.25 -3.55 -9.00
N SER A 81 3.75 -4.73 -8.66
CA SER A 81 3.36 -5.47 -7.48
C SER A 81 4.56 -6.07 -6.79
N PHE A 82 4.48 -6.19 -5.47
CA PHE A 82 5.49 -6.83 -4.64
C PHE A 82 4.85 -7.91 -3.78
N CYS A 83 5.43 -9.11 -3.83
CA CYS A 83 5.19 -10.12 -2.82
C CYS A 83 6.19 -9.91 -1.68
N MET A 84 5.66 -9.62 -0.50
CA MET A 84 6.42 -9.20 0.67
C MET A 84 6.51 -10.31 1.75
N ALA A 85 5.86 -11.44 1.50
CA ALA A 85 5.89 -12.66 2.29
C ALA A 85 6.57 -13.81 1.52
N PHE A 86 6.66 -15.00 2.14
CA PHE A 86 7.20 -16.19 1.49
C PHE A 86 6.41 -16.61 0.24
N SER A 87 5.09 -16.44 0.28
CA SER A 87 4.19 -16.64 -0.85
C SER A 87 3.07 -15.60 -0.83
N CYS A 88 2.63 -15.20 -2.02
CA CYS A 88 1.50 -14.32 -2.21
C CYS A 88 0.63 -14.86 -3.34
N THR A 89 -0.67 -14.87 -3.12
CA THR A 89 -1.68 -15.19 -4.13
C THR A 89 -2.42 -13.89 -4.44
N PRO A 90 -2.07 -13.15 -5.52
CA PRO A 90 -2.66 -11.84 -5.81
C PRO A 90 -4.19 -11.84 -5.86
N GLU A 91 -4.78 -12.99 -6.23
CA GLU A 91 -6.22 -13.23 -6.31
C GLU A 91 -6.92 -13.07 -4.95
N ASP A 92 -6.20 -13.28 -3.84
CA ASP A 92 -6.75 -13.13 -2.49
C ASP A 92 -6.91 -11.65 -2.10
N PHE A 93 -6.17 -10.74 -2.74
CA PHE A 93 -6.05 -9.34 -2.32
C PHE A 93 -6.60 -8.33 -3.32
N ILE A 94 -6.76 -8.73 -4.59
CA ILE A 94 -7.39 -7.93 -5.62
C ILE A 94 -8.86 -8.32 -5.65
N PRO A 95 -9.81 -7.42 -5.31
CA PRO A 95 -11.22 -7.73 -5.47
C PRO A 95 -11.45 -8.12 -6.93
N GLN A 96 -11.83 -9.38 -7.16
CA GLN A 96 -12.22 -9.81 -8.49
C GLN A 96 -13.41 -8.95 -8.88
N ASN A 97 -13.31 -8.22 -9.99
CA ASN A 97 -14.50 -7.81 -10.71
C ASN A 97 -15.19 -9.11 -11.11
N LYS A 98 -16.14 -9.58 -10.30
CA LYS A 98 -17.11 -10.59 -10.72
C LYS A 98 -17.99 -9.93 -11.79
N THR A 99 -17.44 -9.80 -12.99
CA THR A 99 -18.21 -9.74 -14.23
C THR A 99 -18.35 -11.17 -14.70
N GLY A 100 -19.53 -11.72 -14.46
CA GLY A 100 -19.96 -13.08 -14.78
C GLY A 100 -21.32 -13.29 -14.14
#